data_AF-A0A2E2CVN8-F1
#
_entry.id   AF-A0A2E2CVN8-F1
#
_cell.length_a   1.000
_cell.length_b   1.000
_cell.length_c   1.000
_cell.angle_alpha   90.00
_cell.angle_beta   90.00
_cell.angle_gamma   90.00
#
_symmetry.space_group_name_H-M   'P 1'
#
loop_
_entity.id
_entity.type
_entity.pdbx_description
1 polymer ?
#
loop_
_entity_poly.entity_id
_entity_poly.type
_entity_poly.pdbx_seq_one_letter_code
_entity_poly.pdbx_strand_id
1 'polypeptide(L)'
;MENETKSDLDWSHIRATKYSDMGGPKDWPPGLRTISMNGLSLFAIDSDNQLFWDGQKILVEKRLRLEWWQTCLATITAFAAFTVATIEVGRSAGWWL
;
A
#
# COMPACT_ATOMS: atom_id res chain seq x y z
N MET A 1 -34.18 28.87 -22.25
CA MET A 1 -32.88 29.52 -22.02
C MET A 1 -32.62 29.45 -20.53
N GLU A 2 -31.96 28.41 -20.03
CA GLU A 2 -31.51 28.34 -18.63
C GLU A 2 -30.45 27.22 -18.49
N ASN A 3 -29.17 27.62 -18.40
CA ASN A 3 -28.03 26.90 -17.80
C ASN A 3 -27.73 25.43 -18.17
N GLU A 4 -27.08 25.18 -19.32
CA GLU A 4 -26.26 23.97 -19.56
C GLU A 4 -24.79 24.35 -19.80
N THR A 5 -24.21 25.16 -18.93
CA THR A 5 -22.79 25.52 -19.04
C THR A 5 -22.16 25.50 -17.66
N LYS A 6 -21.98 24.28 -17.13
CA LYS A 6 -21.08 24.04 -16.00
C LYS A 6 -20.11 22.92 -16.38
N SER A 7 -19.08 23.32 -17.12
CA SER A 7 -17.79 22.63 -17.30
C SER A 7 -17.87 21.18 -17.75
N ASP A 8 -18.15 20.95 -19.04
CA ASP A 8 -17.91 19.65 -19.68
C ASP A 8 -16.40 19.44 -19.89
N LEU A 9 -15.65 19.28 -18.79
CA LEU A 9 -14.35 18.63 -18.86
C LEU A 9 -14.60 17.22 -19.40
N ASP A 10 -14.08 16.93 -20.59
CA ASP A 10 -14.19 15.60 -21.18
C ASP A 10 -13.35 14.59 -20.38
N TRP A 11 -13.98 14.03 -19.35
CA TRP A 11 -13.41 13.01 -18.49
C TRP A 11 -13.04 11.74 -19.26
N SER A 12 -13.70 11.48 -20.40
CA SER A 12 -13.38 10.33 -21.25
C SER A 12 -12.04 10.54 -21.93
N HIS A 13 -11.79 11.74 -22.46
CA HIS A 13 -10.50 12.12 -23.02
C HIS A 13 -9.38 12.08 -21.96
N ILE A 14 -9.64 12.58 -20.76
CA ILE A 14 -8.68 12.55 -19.64
C ILE A 14 -8.32 11.10 -19.28
N ARG A 15 -9.30 10.20 -19.17
CA ARG A 15 -9.06 8.78 -18.87
C ARG A 15 -8.36 8.04 -20.00
N ALA A 16 -8.63 8.41 -21.26
CA ALA A 16 -7.94 7.85 -22.42
C ALA A 16 -6.46 8.28 -22.47
N THR A 17 -6.17 9.52 -22.05
CA THR A 17 -4.81 10.10 -22.07
C THR A 17 -4.10 10.02 -20.71
N LYS A 18 -4.51 9.12 -19.81
CA LYS A 18 -4.01 9.05 -18.42
C LYS A 18 -2.51 8.82 -18.28
N TYR A 19 -1.90 8.09 -19.22
CA TYR A 19 -0.46 7.84 -19.25
C TYR A 19 0.19 8.70 -20.31
N SER A 20 1.43 9.09 -20.07
CA SER A 20 2.23 9.81 -21.05
C SER A 20 2.85 8.82 -22.03
N ASP A 21 2.90 9.20 -23.31
CA ASP A 21 3.59 8.45 -24.37
C ASP A 21 5.12 8.56 -24.25
N MET A 22 5.62 9.51 -23.45
CA MET A 22 7.04 9.57 -23.08
C MET A 22 7.35 8.41 -22.14
N GLY A 23 8.21 7.49 -22.59
CA GLY A 23 8.77 6.44 -21.75
C GLY A 23 9.37 7.02 -20.46
N GLY A 24 9.31 6.24 -19.38
CA GLY A 24 9.96 6.61 -18.13
C GLY A 24 11.49 6.67 -18.26
N PRO A 25 12.18 7.31 -17.31
CA PRO A 25 13.63 7.23 -17.16
C PRO A 25 14.13 5.77 -17.24
N LYS A 26 15.32 5.56 -17.83
CA LYS A 26 15.87 4.22 -18.09
C LYS A 26 16.21 3.43 -16.82
N ASP A 27 16.46 4.13 -15.73
CA ASP A 27 16.75 3.60 -14.40
C ASP A 27 15.51 3.09 -13.66
N TRP A 28 14.31 3.34 -14.20
CA TRP A 28 13.08 2.87 -13.60
C TRP A 28 12.88 1.36 -13.79
N PRO A 29 12.33 0.66 -12.77
CA PRO A 29 11.89 -0.72 -12.91
C PRO A 29 11.02 -0.95 -14.16
N PRO A 30 11.14 -2.13 -14.80
CA PRO A 30 10.32 -2.47 -15.95
C PRO A 30 8.84 -2.48 -15.58
N GLY A 31 8.00 -1.98 -16.48
CA GLY A 31 6.54 -1.91 -16.31
C GLY A 31 6.01 -0.61 -15.70
N LEU A 32 6.88 0.31 -15.29
CA LEU A 32 6.45 1.65 -14.86
C LEU A 32 6.11 2.54 -16.06
N ARG A 33 5.02 3.30 -15.95
CA ARG A 33 4.59 4.29 -16.94
C ARG A 33 4.52 5.67 -16.31
N THR A 34 4.90 6.68 -17.06
CA THR A 34 4.77 8.07 -16.64
C THR A 34 3.31 8.51 -16.74
N ILE A 35 2.94 9.44 -15.88
CA ILE A 35 1.59 10.00 -15.80
C ILE A 35 1.57 11.25 -16.67
N SER A 36 0.55 11.40 -17.52
CA SER A 36 0.40 12.63 -18.30
C SER A 36 -0.12 13.78 -17.43
N MET A 37 0.00 15.02 -17.91
CA MET A 37 -0.56 16.17 -17.22
C MET A 37 -2.08 16.04 -17.03
N ASN A 38 -2.79 15.51 -18.02
CA ASN A 38 -4.23 15.23 -17.91
C ASN A 38 -4.51 14.14 -16.87
N GLY A 39 -3.70 13.07 -16.87
CA GLY A 39 -3.82 11.99 -15.89
C GLY A 39 -3.68 12.45 -14.44
N LEU A 40 -2.92 13.53 -14.18
CA LEU A 40 -2.82 14.10 -12.83
C LEU A 40 -4.15 14.63 -12.29
N SER A 41 -5.09 15.03 -13.15
CA SER A 41 -6.43 15.47 -12.72
C SER A 41 -7.30 14.35 -12.17
N LEU A 42 -6.91 13.08 -12.37
CA LEU A 42 -7.57 11.91 -11.80
C LEU A 42 -7.16 11.66 -10.33
N PHE A 43 -6.19 12.41 -9.80
CA PHE A 43 -5.87 12.34 -8.38
C PHE A 43 -6.91 13.08 -7.54
N ALA A 44 -7.36 12.43 -6.49
CA ALA A 44 -8.25 13.02 -5.50
C ALA A 44 -7.75 12.70 -4.09
N ILE A 45 -8.11 13.54 -3.13
CA ILE A 45 -7.87 13.31 -1.71
C ILE A 45 -9.23 13.27 -1.03
N ASP A 46 -9.46 12.26 -0.21
CA ASP A 46 -10.66 12.16 0.63
C ASP A 46 -10.47 12.93 1.95
N SER A 47 -11.57 13.15 2.66
CA SER A 47 -11.66 13.72 4.01
C SER A 47 -10.65 13.14 5.02
N ASP A 48 -10.29 11.86 4.90
CA ASP A 48 -9.28 11.19 5.71
C ASP A 48 -7.82 11.42 5.24
N ASN A 49 -7.59 12.37 4.32
CA ASN A 49 -6.29 12.63 3.68
C ASN A 49 -5.69 11.41 2.94
N GLN A 50 -6.55 10.52 2.44
CA GLN A 50 -6.13 9.35 1.66
C GLN A 50 -6.06 9.72 0.18
N LEU A 51 -5.01 9.26 -0.50
CA LEU A 51 -4.80 9.52 -1.93
C LEU A 51 -5.57 8.50 -2.77
N PHE A 52 -6.35 8.99 -3.73
CA PHE A 52 -7.11 8.19 -4.70
C PHE A 52 -6.66 8.54 -6.12
N TRP A 53 -6.72 7.55 -7.01
CA TRP A 53 -6.56 7.68 -8.45
C TRP A 53 -7.81 7.17 -9.14
N ASP A 54 -8.53 8.02 -9.88
CA ASP A 54 -9.75 7.64 -10.64
C ASP A 54 -10.74 6.82 -9.78
N GLY A 55 -10.91 7.22 -8.52
CA GLY A 55 -11.75 6.55 -7.53
C GLY A 55 -11.15 5.32 -6.83
N GLN A 56 -9.96 4.87 -7.23
CA GLN A 56 -9.26 3.76 -6.57
C GLN A 56 -8.25 4.28 -5.54
N LYS A 57 -8.31 3.74 -4.32
CA LYS A 57 -7.38 4.13 -3.24
C LYS A 57 -5.95 3.71 -3.59
N ILE A 58 -5.03 4.68 -3.59
CA ILE A 58 -3.60 4.41 -3.73
C ILE A 58 -3.06 4.03 -2.36
N LEU A 59 -2.88 2.73 -2.15
CA LEU A 59 -2.14 2.23 -1.00
C LEU A 59 -0.67 2.47 -1.27
N VAL A 60 -0.11 3.50 -0.63
CA VAL A 60 1.34 3.58 -0.48
C VAL A 60 1.71 2.44 0.45
N GLU A 61 2.09 1.30 -0.15
CA GLU A 61 2.56 0.13 0.58
C GLU A 61 3.87 0.55 1.26
N LYS A 62 3.78 1.13 2.46
CA LYS A 62 4.90 1.13 3.41
C LYS A 62 5.11 -0.33 3.74
N ARG A 63 5.93 -1.02 2.95
CA ARG A 63 6.43 -2.34 3.32
C ARG A 63 7.07 -2.15 4.68
N LEU A 64 6.39 -2.63 5.72
CA LEU A 64 6.96 -2.87 7.03
C LEU A 64 8.01 -3.96 6.79
N ARG A 65 9.17 -3.55 6.27
CA ARG A 65 10.33 -4.41 6.22
C ARG A 65 10.74 -4.49 7.68
N LEU A 66 10.28 -5.54 8.37
CA LEU A 66 10.82 -5.87 9.68
C LEU A 66 12.33 -5.93 9.48
N GLU A 67 13.00 -4.95 10.05
CA GLU A 67 14.45 -4.91 10.12
C GLU A 67 14.91 -6.27 10.67
N TRP A 68 16.00 -6.82 10.13
CA TRP A 68 16.49 -8.16 10.50
C TRP A 68 16.56 -8.36 12.03
N TRP A 69 16.90 -7.28 12.76
CA TRP A 69 16.90 -7.21 14.21
C TRP A 69 15.54 -7.48 14.87
N GLN A 70 14.44 -6.95 14.31
CA GLN A 70 13.09 -7.19 14.82
C GLN A 70 12.69 -8.65 14.64
N THR A 71 13.07 -9.26 13.51
CA THR A 71 12.84 -10.69 13.26
C THR A 71 13.64 -11.56 14.24
N CYS A 72 14.91 -11.21 14.51
CA CYS A 72 15.73 -11.92 15.50
C CYS A 72 15.13 -11.83 16.91
N LEU A 73 14.72 -10.65 17.36
CA LEU A 73 14.12 -10.45 18.67
C LEU A 73 12.77 -11.16 18.83
N ALA A 74 11.91 -11.10 17.80
CA ALA A 74 10.65 -11.83 17.78
C ALA A 74 10.87 -13.34 17.87
N THR A 75 11.88 -13.86 17.16
CA THR A 75 12.24 -15.28 17.20
C THR A 75 12.71 -15.71 18.60
N ILE A 76 13.61 -14.93 19.23
CA ILE A 76 14.07 -15.21 20.60
C ILE A 76 12.88 -15.22 21.58
N THR A 77 12.01 -14.21 21.47
CA THR A 77 10.82 -14.08 22.33
C THR A 77 9.87 -15.26 22.13
N ALA A 78 9.65 -15.69 20.88
CA ALA A 78 8.81 -16.85 20.56
C ALA A 78 9.38 -18.14 21.18
N PHE A 79 10.69 -18.37 21.09
CA PHE A 79 11.33 -19.53 21.71
C PHE A 79 11.24 -19.50 23.24
N ALA A 80 11.43 -18.33 23.86
CA ALA A 80 11.28 -18.17 25.30
C ALA A 80 9.84 -18.42 25.77
N ALA A 81 8.85 -17.90 25.05
CA ALA A 81 7.45 -18.16 25.34
C ALA A 81 7.11 -19.66 25.19
N PHE A 82 7.65 -20.29 24.15
CA PHE A 82 7.43 -21.72 23.89
C PHE A 82 8.05 -22.63 24.97
N THR A 83 9.28 -22.34 25.43
CA THR A 83 9.90 -23.11 26.52
C THR A 83 9.14 -22.95 27.82
N VAL A 84 8.75 -21.73 28.19
CA VAL A 84 7.94 -21.48 29.40
C VAL A 84 6.60 -22.22 29.31
N ALA A 85 5.93 -22.17 28.17
CA ALA A 85 4.67 -22.90 27.97
C ALA A 85 4.85 -24.41 28.10
N THR A 86 5.94 -24.97 27.56
CA THR A 86 6.22 -26.41 27.64
C THR A 86 6.48 -26.86 29.08
N ILE A 87 7.22 -26.06 29.86
CA ILE A 87 7.47 -26.31 31.28
C ILE A 87 6.15 -26.31 32.05
N GLU A 88 5.30 -25.30 31.82
CA GLU A 88 4.03 -25.15 32.53
C GLU A 88 3.03 -26.27 32.20
N VAL A 89 2.98 -26.70 30.94
CA VAL A 89 2.16 -27.84 30.50
C VAL A 89 2.66 -29.13 31.14
N GLY A 90 3.98 -29.35 31.15
CA GLY A 90 4.57 -30.55 31.76
C GLY A 90 4.32 -30.63 33.27
N ARG A 91 4.41 -29.49 33.97
CA ARG A 91 4.08 -29.35 35.38
C ARG A 91 2.58 -29.62 35.64
N SER A 92 1.71 -29.07 34.80
CA SER A 92 0.25 -29.26 34.91
C SER A 92 -0.20 -30.70 34.62
N ALA A 93 0.52 -31.41 33.75
CA ALA A 93 0.25 -32.81 33.39
C ALA A 93 0.87 -33.83 34.37
N GLY A 94 1.70 -33.37 35.32
CA GLY A 94 2.41 -34.24 36.28
C GLY A 94 3.51 -35.10 35.65
N TRP A 95 4.04 -34.70 34.49
CA TRP A 95 5.13 -35.41 33.81
C TRP A 95 6.49 -35.22 34.52
N TRP A 96 6.63 -34.12 35.25
CA TRP A 96 7.77 -33.79 36.09
C TRP A 96 7.24 -33.01 37.31
N LEU A 97 7.83 -33.29 38.49
CA LEU A 97 7.43 -32.87 39.86
C LEU A 97 6.54 -31.61 39.98
#